data_AF-A0A920DUF8-F1
#
_entry.id   AF-A0A920DUF8-F1
#
_cell.length_a   1.000
_cell.length_b   1.000
_cell.length_c   1.000
_cell.angle_alpha   90.00
_cell.angle_beta   90.00
_cell.angle_gamma   90.00
#
_symmetry.space_group_name_H-M   'P 1'
#
loop_
_entity.id
_entity.type
_entity.pdbx_description
1 polymer ?
#
loop_
_entity_poly.entity_id
_entity_poly.type
_entity_poly.pdbx_seq_one_letter_code
_entity_poly.pdbx_strand_id
1 'polypeptide(L)'
;MEKIFNKDLYLNFKSEFSPDDFHHVAFKTTNYDEMVEFYKKLFGCEPLYQSDQITFLAFDDEHHRVAIANTSDALKDLGFIPRLIMNLKLFLNKKTPSIVGLDHISYRINPIDRWFNFYFEAKERGLDPLWTINHGWISGIYYKDPDGNLVEIFFEHFSSAEEFKNNISPDFEDEPIGTNMDIEVLYEMYKAGSDFSELITKGNTVPEGKKPVSGVEAVVNMKKKFKD
;
A
#
# COMPACT_ATOMS: atom_id res chain seq x y z
N MET A 1 -13.91 33.08 2.07
CA MET A 1 -13.23 32.26 3.10
C MET A 1 -12.14 33.11 3.73
N GLU A 2 -12.09 33.19 5.05
CA GLU A 2 -10.98 33.83 5.75
C GLU A 2 -9.71 32.97 5.69
N LYS A 3 -8.54 33.58 5.63
CA LYS A 3 -7.27 32.83 5.65
C LYS A 3 -7.03 32.35 7.08
N ILE A 4 -6.90 31.03 7.27
CA ILE A 4 -6.50 30.45 8.55
C ILE A 4 -4.96 30.38 8.56
N PHE A 5 -4.32 31.11 9.47
CA PHE A 5 -2.87 31.04 9.71
C PHE A 5 -2.59 30.92 11.21
N ASN A 6 -2.84 29.71 11.74
CA ASN A 6 -2.62 29.42 13.15
C ASN A 6 -1.15 29.05 13.40
N LYS A 7 -0.37 30.02 13.87
CA LYS A 7 1.07 29.85 14.17
C LYS A 7 1.33 29.01 15.41
N ASP A 8 0.35 28.88 16.29
CA ASP A 8 0.51 28.17 17.57
C ASP A 8 0.67 26.67 17.36
N LEU A 9 0.22 26.12 16.22
CA LEU A 9 0.38 24.70 15.89
C LEU A 9 1.83 24.30 15.61
N TYR A 10 2.71 25.22 15.19
CA TYR A 10 4.09 24.87 14.85
C TYR A 10 4.82 24.34 16.10
N LEU A 11 5.18 23.05 16.06
CA LEU A 11 5.81 22.30 17.15
C LEU A 11 4.97 22.11 18.42
N ASN A 12 3.69 22.53 18.46
CA ASN A 12 2.83 22.40 19.65
C ASN A 12 1.51 21.65 19.41
N PHE A 13 1.39 20.93 18.29
CA PHE A 13 0.20 20.12 18.00
C PHE A 13 0.57 18.71 17.56
N LYS A 14 -0.09 17.73 18.17
CA LYS A 14 -0.08 16.33 17.76
C LYS A 14 -1.52 15.82 17.79
N SER A 15 -2.01 15.35 16.66
CA SER A 15 -3.33 14.73 16.59
C SER A 15 -3.29 13.35 17.26
N GLU A 16 -4.36 12.97 17.96
CA GLU A 16 -4.53 11.60 18.47
C GLU A 16 -4.60 10.56 17.34
N PHE A 17 -4.99 10.98 16.13
CA PHE A 17 -5.09 10.13 14.94
C PHE A 17 -3.85 10.22 14.04
N SER A 18 -2.76 10.87 14.47
CA SER A 18 -1.58 10.99 13.61
C SER A 18 -0.96 9.61 13.38
N PRO A 19 -0.48 9.31 12.16
CA PRO A 19 0.42 8.18 11.98
C PRO A 19 1.71 8.40 12.77
N ASP A 20 2.54 7.35 12.87
CA ASP A 20 3.87 7.48 13.45
C ASP A 20 4.78 8.25 12.50
N ASP A 21 4.88 7.74 11.27
CA ASP A 21 5.79 8.27 10.27
C ASP A 21 5.15 8.26 8.89
N PHE A 22 5.55 9.23 8.07
CA PHE A 22 5.50 9.04 6.63
C PHE A 22 6.46 7.93 6.23
N HIS A 23 5.98 6.96 5.46
CA HIS A 23 6.78 5.81 5.10
C HIS A 23 7.29 5.88 3.67
N HIS A 24 6.39 5.76 2.68
CA HIS A 24 6.81 5.68 1.28
C HIS A 24 5.81 6.35 0.32
N VAL A 25 6.29 6.62 -0.90
CA VAL A 25 5.45 6.97 -2.05
C VAL A 25 5.54 5.87 -3.09
N ALA A 26 4.41 5.48 -3.65
CA ALA A 26 4.36 4.55 -4.76
C ALA A 26 3.96 5.28 -6.04
N PHE A 27 4.63 4.93 -7.14
CA PHE A 27 4.32 5.42 -8.48
C PHE A 27 3.97 4.29 -9.43
N LYS A 28 3.07 4.56 -10.36
CA LYS A 28 2.87 3.77 -11.57
C LYS A 28 3.59 4.45 -12.73
N THR A 29 4.19 3.68 -13.63
CA THR A 29 4.86 4.23 -14.80
C THR A 29 4.92 3.26 -15.97
N THR A 30 4.90 3.82 -17.19
CA THR A 30 5.21 3.07 -18.42
C THR A 30 6.69 3.19 -18.81
N ASN A 31 7.45 4.06 -18.13
CA ASN A 31 8.88 4.28 -18.35
C ASN A 31 9.66 3.72 -17.15
N TYR A 32 9.49 2.42 -16.91
CA TYR A 32 9.89 1.76 -15.66
C TYR A 32 11.39 1.90 -15.34
N ASP A 33 12.25 1.42 -16.23
CA ASP A 33 13.71 1.44 -16.02
C ASP A 33 14.24 2.87 -15.83
N GLU A 34 13.71 3.83 -16.60
CA GLU A 34 14.08 5.24 -16.49
C GLU A 34 13.68 5.84 -15.14
N MET A 35 12.51 5.47 -14.60
CA MET A 35 12.04 5.96 -13.32
C MET A 35 12.83 5.34 -12.16
N VAL A 36 13.12 4.03 -12.22
CA VAL A 36 13.98 3.35 -11.23
C VAL A 36 15.36 4.00 -11.20
N GLU A 37 15.99 4.17 -12.37
CA GLU A 37 17.31 4.80 -12.47
C GLU A 37 17.31 6.27 -12.07
N PHE A 38 16.21 7.00 -12.29
CA PHE A 38 16.06 8.37 -11.82
C PHE A 38 16.15 8.44 -10.29
N TYR A 39 15.38 7.62 -9.56
CA TYR A 39 15.38 7.63 -8.10
C TYR A 39 16.70 7.13 -7.51
N LYS A 40 17.31 6.11 -8.11
CA LYS A 40 18.66 5.64 -7.73
C LYS A 40 19.69 6.77 -7.84
N LYS A 41 19.68 7.55 -8.92
CA LYS A 41 20.59 8.70 -9.08
C LYS A 41 20.27 9.85 -8.14
N LEU A 42 18.99 10.12 -7.90
CA LEU A 42 18.55 11.25 -7.08
C LEU A 42 18.86 11.04 -5.60
N PHE A 43 18.60 9.85 -5.07
CA PHE A 43 18.69 9.56 -3.63
C PHE A 43 19.83 8.61 -3.26
N GLY A 44 20.52 8.00 -4.23
CA GLY A 44 21.47 6.93 -3.95
C GLY A 44 20.80 5.69 -3.36
N CYS A 45 19.51 5.48 -3.66
CA CYS A 45 18.76 4.34 -3.16
C CYS A 45 19.15 3.04 -3.88
N GLU A 46 18.96 1.92 -3.21
CA GLU A 46 19.18 0.57 -3.76
C GLU A 46 17.86 -0.23 -3.72
N PRO A 47 17.64 -1.15 -4.66
CA PRO A 47 16.47 -2.01 -4.62
C PRO A 47 16.60 -3.03 -3.48
N LEU A 48 15.65 -3.03 -2.55
CA LEU A 48 15.45 -4.14 -1.62
C LEU A 48 14.83 -5.34 -2.36
N TYR A 49 13.93 -5.05 -3.30
CA TYR A 49 13.37 -6.03 -4.24
C TYR A 49 13.13 -5.35 -5.59
N GLN A 50 13.38 -6.10 -6.66
CA GLN A 50 13.18 -5.64 -8.03
C GLN A 50 12.76 -6.79 -8.93
N SER A 51 11.67 -6.59 -9.68
CA SER A 51 11.23 -7.46 -10.78
C SER A 51 10.85 -6.62 -12.00
N ASP A 52 10.36 -7.26 -13.06
CA ASP A 52 9.82 -6.56 -14.23
C ASP A 52 8.53 -5.79 -13.91
N GLN A 53 7.84 -6.16 -12.82
CA GLN A 53 6.54 -5.62 -12.44
C GLN A 53 6.63 -4.53 -11.38
N ILE A 54 7.52 -4.67 -10.38
CA ILE A 54 7.60 -3.72 -9.27
C ILE A 54 9.02 -3.67 -8.68
N THR A 55 9.43 -2.48 -8.24
CA THR A 55 10.66 -2.25 -7.47
C THR A 55 10.34 -1.54 -6.17
N PHE A 56 10.97 -2.00 -5.08
CA PHE A 56 10.96 -1.33 -3.77
C PHE A 56 12.37 -0.78 -3.49
N LEU A 57 12.53 0.54 -3.52
CA LEU A 57 13.81 1.24 -3.34
C LEU A 57 13.98 1.73 -1.90
N ALA A 58 15.09 1.36 -1.26
CA ALA A 58 15.47 1.77 0.09
C ALA A 58 16.63 2.77 0.07
N PHE A 59 16.60 3.77 0.95
CA PHE A 59 17.69 4.74 1.12
C PHE A 59 17.98 5.12 2.58
N ASP A 60 17.28 4.52 3.53
CA ASP A 60 17.47 4.67 4.97
C ASP A 60 17.11 3.34 5.67
N ASP A 61 16.83 3.39 6.98
CA ASP A 61 16.61 2.19 7.80
C ASP A 61 15.27 1.48 7.53
N GLU A 62 14.38 2.06 6.71
CA GLU A 62 13.10 1.46 6.35
C GLU A 62 13.21 0.52 5.14
N HIS A 63 12.29 -0.46 5.06
CA HIS A 63 12.33 -1.48 4.01
C HIS A 63 12.23 -0.92 2.58
N HIS A 64 11.55 0.23 2.40
CA HIS A 64 11.62 1.05 1.18
C HIS A 64 10.98 2.42 1.41
N ARG A 65 11.35 3.38 0.56
CA ARG A 65 10.83 4.75 0.58
C ARG A 65 10.17 5.16 -0.73
N VAL A 66 10.54 4.49 -1.83
CA VAL A 66 9.91 4.65 -3.13
C VAL A 66 9.55 3.27 -3.69
N ALA A 67 8.28 3.07 -4.02
CA ALA A 67 7.82 1.92 -4.77
C ALA A 67 7.50 2.34 -6.22
N ILE A 68 7.88 1.52 -7.19
CA ILE A 68 7.64 1.81 -8.61
C ILE A 68 6.99 0.59 -9.24
N ALA A 69 5.75 0.72 -9.70
CA ALA A 69 5.01 -0.30 -10.42
C ALA A 69 5.07 -0.05 -11.94
N ASN A 70 5.44 -1.08 -12.70
CA ASN A 70 5.47 -1.07 -14.15
C ASN A 70 4.06 -1.35 -14.71
N THR A 71 3.52 -0.40 -15.45
CA THR A 71 2.19 -0.52 -16.09
C THR A 71 2.28 -0.55 -17.61
N SER A 72 3.49 -0.69 -18.17
CA SER A 72 3.70 -0.71 -19.60
C SER A 72 2.96 -1.85 -20.30
N ASP A 73 2.79 -3.00 -19.63
CA ASP A 73 2.06 -4.14 -20.20
C ASP A 73 0.56 -3.89 -20.35
N ALA A 74 -0.07 -3.20 -19.38
CA ALA A 74 -1.46 -2.77 -19.50
C ALA A 74 -1.68 -1.82 -20.71
N LEU A 75 -0.64 -1.08 -21.12
CA LEU A 75 -0.68 -0.26 -22.34
C LEU A 75 -0.47 -1.08 -23.62
N LYS A 76 0.36 -2.14 -23.56
CA LYS A 76 0.66 -3.02 -24.70
C LYS A 76 -0.54 -3.88 -25.09
N ASP A 77 -1.33 -4.32 -24.12
CA ASP A 77 -2.52 -5.17 -24.35
C ASP A 77 -3.71 -4.42 -24.98
N LEU A 78 -3.63 -3.09 -25.07
CA LEU A 78 -4.64 -2.27 -25.74
C LEU A 78 -4.41 -2.20 -27.26
N GLY A 79 -5.48 -2.43 -28.03
CA GLY A 79 -5.49 -2.18 -29.47
C GLY A 79 -5.15 -0.73 -29.84
N PHE A 80 -4.78 -0.49 -31.11
CA PHE A 80 -4.26 0.81 -31.57
C PHE A 80 -5.16 2.02 -31.23
N ILE A 81 -6.47 1.92 -31.48
CA ILE A 81 -7.43 3.00 -31.22
C ILE A 81 -7.57 3.29 -29.70
N PRO A 82 -7.85 2.29 -28.84
CA PRO A 82 -7.85 2.49 -27.38
C PRO A 82 -6.54 3.07 -26.83
N ARG A 83 -5.38 2.61 -27.31
CA ARG A 83 -4.06 3.09 -26.89
C ARG A 83 -3.85 4.56 -27.22
N LEU A 84 -4.24 5.00 -28.42
CA LEU A 84 -4.15 6.41 -28.82
C LEU A 84 -5.02 7.31 -27.94
N ILE A 85 -6.24 6.87 -27.64
CA ILE A 85 -7.17 7.59 -26.74
C ILE A 85 -6.57 7.67 -25.33
N MET A 86 -5.99 6.57 -24.83
CA MET A 86 -5.41 6.54 -23.49
C MET A 86 -4.16 7.40 -23.37
N ASN A 87 -3.28 7.39 -24.37
CA ASN A 87 -2.12 8.30 -24.44
C ASN A 87 -2.56 9.77 -24.42
N LEU A 88 -3.62 10.12 -25.18
CA LEU A 88 -4.18 11.46 -25.16
C LEU A 88 -4.80 11.81 -23.81
N LYS A 89 -5.48 10.87 -23.14
CA LYS A 89 -6.05 11.07 -21.80
C LYS A 89 -4.97 11.25 -20.72
N LEU A 90 -3.90 10.46 -20.77
CA LEU A 90 -2.73 10.63 -19.89
C LEU A 90 -2.11 12.01 -20.08
N PHE A 91 -1.93 12.44 -21.33
CA PHE A 91 -1.45 13.78 -21.65
C PHE A 91 -2.40 14.89 -21.13
N LEU A 92 -3.71 14.66 -21.16
CA LEU A 92 -4.74 15.63 -20.74
C LEU A 92 -5.13 15.52 -19.25
N ASN A 93 -4.52 14.61 -18.48
CA ASN A 93 -4.69 14.43 -17.03
C ASN A 93 -6.16 14.43 -16.53
N LYS A 94 -7.08 13.80 -17.29
CA LYS A 94 -8.50 13.69 -16.89
C LYS A 94 -8.76 12.44 -16.05
N LYS A 95 -9.73 12.55 -15.12
CA LYS A 95 -10.27 11.57 -14.14
C LYS A 95 -10.58 10.15 -14.68
N THR A 96 -9.60 9.46 -15.24
CA THR A 96 -9.61 8.03 -15.56
C THR A 96 -8.51 7.35 -14.75
N PRO A 97 -8.64 6.05 -14.41
CA PRO A 97 -7.59 5.32 -13.72
C PRO A 97 -6.27 5.52 -14.47
N SER A 98 -5.31 6.17 -13.84
CA SER A 98 -4.05 6.47 -14.48
C SER A 98 -3.15 5.25 -14.42
N ILE A 99 -2.51 4.94 -15.55
CA ILE A 99 -1.42 3.98 -15.58
C ILE A 99 -0.06 4.66 -15.33
N VAL A 100 -0.01 5.99 -15.20
CA VAL A 100 1.22 6.74 -14.88
C VAL A 100 0.95 7.75 -13.77
N GLY A 101 1.89 7.95 -12.84
CA GLY A 101 1.81 8.95 -11.79
C GLY A 101 1.72 8.35 -10.40
N LEU A 102 1.20 9.12 -9.44
CA LEU A 102 1.04 8.66 -8.06
C LEU A 102 0.09 7.46 -8.01
N ASP A 103 0.54 6.40 -7.35
CA ASP A 103 -0.32 5.27 -7.00
C ASP A 103 -0.90 5.46 -5.61
N HIS A 104 -0.02 5.54 -4.61
CA HIS A 104 -0.41 5.78 -3.22
C HIS A 104 0.68 6.46 -2.41
N ILE A 105 0.28 7.03 -1.27
CA ILE A 105 1.16 7.51 -0.21
C ILE A 105 0.89 6.67 1.03
N SER A 106 1.95 6.25 1.72
CA SER A 106 1.85 5.30 2.81
C SER A 106 2.40 5.85 4.13
N TYR A 107 1.74 5.49 5.22
CA TYR A 107 2.08 5.86 6.58
C TYR A 107 2.05 4.65 7.50
N ARG A 108 2.99 4.62 8.45
CA ARG A 108 3.09 3.55 9.44
C ARG A 108 2.31 3.88 10.72
N ILE A 109 1.65 2.88 11.29
CA ILE A 109 1.10 2.90 12.65
C ILE A 109 1.46 1.60 13.36
N ASN A 110 2.21 1.72 14.43
CA ASN A 110 2.54 0.64 15.36
C ASN A 110 2.11 1.01 16.80
N PRO A 111 1.84 0.04 17.68
CA PRO A 111 1.78 -1.41 17.42
C PRO A 111 0.45 -1.81 16.77
N ILE A 112 0.24 -3.12 16.55
CA ILE A 112 -0.94 -3.67 15.86
C ILE A 112 -2.27 -3.24 16.51
N ASP A 113 -2.31 -3.09 17.84
CA ASP A 113 -3.49 -2.64 18.58
C ASP A 113 -3.88 -1.20 18.24
N ARG A 114 -2.90 -0.30 18.11
CA ARG A 114 -3.14 1.07 17.67
C ARG A 114 -3.58 1.11 16.22
N TRP A 115 -3.03 0.24 15.36
CA TRP A 115 -3.47 0.14 13.96
C TRP A 115 -4.93 -0.32 13.85
N PHE A 116 -5.36 -1.28 14.68
CA PHE A 116 -6.79 -1.64 14.80
C PHE A 116 -7.64 -0.47 15.32
N ASN A 117 -7.21 0.22 16.38
CA ASN A 117 -7.94 1.37 16.92
C ASN A 117 -8.11 2.45 15.85
N PHE A 118 -7.06 2.75 15.08
CA PHE A 118 -7.13 3.68 13.96
C PHE A 118 -8.22 3.29 12.96
N TYR A 119 -8.31 2.00 12.60
CA TYR A 119 -9.35 1.50 11.70
C TYR A 119 -10.77 1.75 12.24
N PHE A 120 -11.05 1.39 13.49
CA PHE A 120 -12.38 1.55 14.07
C PHE A 120 -12.74 3.04 14.27
N GLU A 121 -11.82 3.85 14.78
CA GLU A 121 -12.01 5.29 14.94
C GLU A 121 -12.14 6.03 13.60
N ALA A 122 -11.46 5.57 12.54
CA ALA A 122 -11.65 6.10 11.19
C ALA A 122 -13.09 5.83 10.70
N LYS A 123 -13.62 4.62 10.93
CA LYS A 123 -15.01 4.30 10.59
C LYS A 123 -16.02 5.16 11.35
N GLU A 124 -15.79 5.41 12.64
CA GLU A 124 -16.63 6.33 13.43
C GLU A 124 -16.62 7.76 12.87
N ARG A 125 -15.51 8.18 12.26
CA ARG A 125 -15.37 9.46 11.56
C ARG A 125 -15.89 9.44 10.12
N GLY A 126 -16.55 8.35 9.69
CA GLY A 126 -17.13 8.21 8.35
C GLY A 126 -16.12 7.88 7.25
N LEU A 127 -14.93 7.39 7.62
CA LEU A 127 -13.89 6.95 6.69
C LEU A 127 -13.91 5.43 6.59
N ASP A 128 -14.53 4.92 5.53
CA ASP A 128 -14.47 3.51 5.17
C ASP A 128 -13.24 3.24 4.29
N PRO A 129 -12.46 2.18 4.55
CA PRO A 129 -11.41 1.82 3.63
C PRO A 129 -11.97 1.27 2.32
N LEU A 130 -11.22 1.49 1.26
CA LEU A 130 -11.44 0.91 -0.05
C LEU A 130 -10.95 -0.55 -0.09
N TRP A 131 -9.77 -0.80 0.48
CA TRP A 131 -9.06 -2.06 0.34
C TRP A 131 -8.19 -2.37 1.55
N THR A 132 -7.99 -3.66 1.83
CA THR A 132 -7.12 -4.17 2.89
C THR A 132 -6.36 -5.37 2.35
N ILE A 133 -5.06 -5.41 2.63
CA ILE A 133 -4.13 -6.38 2.04
C ILE A 133 -3.00 -6.69 3.02
N ASN A 134 -2.54 -7.94 3.00
CA ASN A 134 -1.32 -8.38 3.65
C ASN A 134 -0.23 -8.60 2.59
N HIS A 135 0.82 -7.77 2.62
CA HIS A 135 1.95 -7.80 1.69
C HIS A 135 3.01 -8.87 2.06
N GLY A 136 2.92 -9.51 3.23
CA GLY A 136 3.87 -10.51 3.74
C GLY A 136 5.01 -9.96 4.58
N TRP A 137 5.09 -8.63 4.66
CA TRP A 137 6.00 -7.89 5.53
C TRP A 137 5.29 -6.74 6.28
N ILE A 138 4.09 -6.36 5.82
CA ILE A 138 3.25 -5.30 6.33
C ILE A 138 1.79 -5.69 6.07
N SER A 139 0.88 -5.20 6.91
CA SER A 139 -0.56 -5.27 6.70
C SER A 139 -1.11 -3.87 6.47
N GLY A 140 -1.71 -3.63 5.30
CA GLY A 140 -2.14 -2.31 4.84
C GLY A 140 -3.65 -2.11 4.82
N ILE A 141 -4.08 -0.88 5.12
CA ILE A 141 -5.44 -0.36 4.95
C ILE A 141 -5.38 0.82 3.98
N TYR A 142 -6.10 0.72 2.87
CA TYR A 142 -6.11 1.74 1.83
C TYR A 142 -7.42 2.53 1.86
N TYR A 143 -7.29 3.84 2.06
CA TYR A 143 -8.37 4.81 1.92
C TYR A 143 -8.27 5.54 0.58
N LYS A 144 -9.38 6.09 0.13
CA LYS A 144 -9.45 6.89 -1.10
C LYS A 144 -9.74 8.34 -0.75
N ASP A 145 -8.86 9.25 -1.15
CA ASP A 145 -9.08 10.68 -0.95
C ASP A 145 -10.14 11.25 -1.94
N PRO A 146 -10.56 12.52 -1.80
CA PRO A 146 -11.56 13.11 -2.69
C PRO A 146 -11.20 13.15 -4.19
N ASP A 147 -9.92 13.11 -4.54
CA ASP A 147 -9.44 13.12 -5.93
C ASP A 147 -9.16 11.71 -6.46
N GLY A 148 -9.19 10.72 -5.57
CA GLY A 148 -9.04 9.32 -5.87
C GLY A 148 -7.64 8.77 -5.69
N ASN A 149 -6.72 9.53 -5.08
CA ASN A 149 -5.44 9.01 -4.65
C ASN A 149 -5.66 8.02 -3.50
N LEU A 150 -4.79 7.04 -3.43
CA LEU A 150 -4.81 6.06 -2.35
C LEU A 150 -3.90 6.51 -1.21
N VAL A 151 -4.40 6.34 0.01
CA VAL A 151 -3.64 6.56 1.25
C VAL A 151 -3.59 5.25 1.99
N GLU A 152 -2.40 4.68 2.12
CA GLU A 152 -2.17 3.46 2.90
C GLU A 152 -1.82 3.81 4.34
N ILE A 153 -2.46 3.11 5.28
CA ILE A 153 -2.11 3.06 6.69
C ILE A 153 -1.76 1.62 7.00
N PHE A 154 -0.49 1.35 7.29
CA PHE A 154 -0.03 -0.02 7.51
C PHE A 154 0.56 -0.25 8.89
N PHE A 155 0.56 -1.53 9.27
CA PHE A 155 1.25 -2.10 10.42
C PHE A 155 2.46 -2.93 9.94
N GLU A 156 3.62 -2.67 10.53
CA GLU A 156 4.89 -3.35 10.23
C GLU A 156 4.95 -4.71 10.92
N HIS A 157 5.34 -5.78 10.22
CA HIS A 157 5.40 -7.11 10.82
C HIS A 157 6.67 -7.36 11.64
N PHE A 158 7.76 -6.67 11.33
CA PHE A 158 9.07 -6.98 11.91
C PHE A 158 9.70 -5.76 12.60
N SER A 159 10.34 -6.02 13.75
CA SER A 159 11.01 -4.99 14.55
C SER A 159 12.52 -4.96 14.35
N SER A 160 13.08 -5.91 13.59
CA SER A 160 14.51 -5.99 13.29
C SER A 160 14.80 -6.60 11.92
N ALA A 161 15.98 -6.28 11.38
CA ALA A 161 16.47 -6.88 10.14
C ALA A 161 16.65 -8.41 10.24
N GLU A 162 16.90 -8.95 11.44
CA GLU A 162 16.99 -10.40 11.65
C GLU A 162 15.60 -11.05 11.59
N GLU A 163 14.60 -10.44 12.22
CA GLU A 163 13.21 -10.89 12.12
C GLU A 163 12.74 -10.87 10.66
N PHE A 164 13.00 -9.78 9.94
CA PHE A 164 12.68 -9.67 8.51
C PHE A 164 13.30 -10.82 7.70
N LYS A 165 14.62 -11.04 7.83
CA LYS A 165 15.33 -12.08 7.06
C LYS A 165 14.82 -13.48 7.34
N ASN A 166 14.39 -13.74 8.57
CA ASN A 166 13.99 -15.07 9.01
C ASN A 166 12.49 -15.35 8.84
N ASN A 167 11.65 -14.32 8.77
CA ASN A 167 10.19 -14.47 8.87
C ASN A 167 9.41 -13.81 7.72
N ILE A 168 10.06 -13.11 6.79
CA ILE A 168 9.37 -12.63 5.58
C ILE A 168 8.63 -13.79 4.90
N SER A 169 7.43 -13.50 4.38
CA SER A 169 6.59 -14.51 3.74
C SER A 169 7.37 -15.28 2.66
N PRO A 170 7.35 -16.63 2.67
CA PRO A 170 8.20 -17.44 1.78
C PRO A 170 7.83 -17.30 0.30
N ASP A 171 6.62 -16.82 0.00
CA ASP A 171 6.13 -16.54 -1.35
C ASP A 171 6.39 -15.10 -1.80
N PHE A 172 7.11 -14.28 -1.01
CA PHE A 172 7.24 -12.85 -1.28
C PHE A 172 7.88 -12.56 -2.65
N GLU A 173 8.90 -13.31 -3.05
CA GLU A 173 9.58 -13.09 -4.33
C GLU A 173 8.66 -13.33 -5.53
N ASP A 174 7.81 -14.36 -5.43
CA ASP A 174 6.83 -14.76 -6.44
C ASP A 174 5.57 -13.88 -6.42
N GLU A 175 5.18 -13.39 -5.24
CA GLU A 175 3.95 -12.64 -5.01
C GLU A 175 4.16 -11.47 -4.02
N PRO A 176 4.81 -10.37 -4.46
CA PRO A 176 5.15 -9.23 -3.62
C PRO A 176 3.97 -8.25 -3.42
N ILE A 177 2.89 -8.38 -4.20
CA ILE A 177 1.70 -7.53 -4.06
C ILE A 177 0.90 -7.95 -2.84
N GLY A 178 0.82 -9.25 -2.56
CA GLY A 178 0.20 -9.77 -1.35
C GLY A 178 -1.19 -10.34 -1.53
N THR A 179 -1.86 -10.62 -0.41
CA THR A 179 -3.15 -11.30 -0.37
C THR A 179 -4.21 -10.44 0.29
N ASN A 180 -5.43 -10.49 -0.25
CA ASN A 180 -6.54 -9.79 0.36
C ASN A 180 -6.78 -10.21 1.81
N MET A 181 -7.15 -9.24 2.65
CA MET A 181 -7.25 -9.42 4.09
C MET A 181 -8.56 -8.82 4.59
N ASP A 182 -9.29 -9.51 5.45
CA ASP A 182 -10.42 -8.92 6.19
C ASP A 182 -9.95 -8.46 7.57
N ILE A 183 -9.84 -7.15 7.74
CA ILE A 183 -9.33 -6.55 8.99
C ILE A 183 -10.21 -6.83 10.21
N GLU A 184 -11.52 -7.01 10.03
CA GLU A 184 -12.40 -7.33 11.15
C GLU A 184 -12.21 -8.79 11.59
N VAL A 185 -12.02 -9.73 10.65
CA VAL A 185 -11.65 -11.11 10.97
C VAL A 185 -10.29 -11.14 11.68
N LEU A 186 -9.31 -10.40 11.16
CA LEU A 186 -7.99 -10.30 11.79
C LEU A 186 -8.06 -9.75 13.21
N TYR A 187 -8.94 -8.75 13.44
CA TYR A 187 -9.16 -8.19 14.77
C TYR A 187 -9.79 -9.19 15.73
N GLU A 188 -10.73 -10.04 15.26
CA GLU A 188 -11.29 -11.10 16.10
C GLU A 188 -10.21 -12.15 16.46
N MET A 189 -9.32 -12.51 15.53
CA MET A 189 -8.16 -13.38 15.83
C MET A 189 -7.26 -12.75 16.89
N TYR A 190 -6.94 -11.46 16.74
CA TYR A 190 -6.13 -10.72 17.71
C TYR A 190 -6.77 -10.71 19.11
N LYS A 191 -8.08 -10.41 19.20
CA LYS A 191 -8.82 -10.45 20.49
C LYS A 191 -8.91 -11.84 21.10
N ALA A 192 -8.94 -12.89 20.27
CA ALA A 192 -8.92 -14.27 20.73
C ALA A 192 -7.55 -14.71 21.28
N GLY A 193 -6.51 -13.89 21.11
CA GLY A 193 -5.16 -14.18 21.58
C GLY A 193 -4.38 -15.12 20.66
N SER A 194 -4.69 -15.14 19.35
CA SER A 194 -3.86 -15.81 18.35
C SER A 194 -2.40 -15.35 18.43
N ASP A 195 -1.49 -16.28 18.16
CA ASP A 195 -0.06 -15.98 18.11
C ASP A 195 0.24 -14.94 17.02
N PHE A 196 1.23 -14.08 17.27
CA PHE A 196 1.57 -13.00 16.33
C PHE A 196 1.92 -13.51 14.94
N SER A 197 2.61 -14.66 14.84
CA SER A 197 2.92 -15.32 13.56
C SER A 197 1.68 -15.70 12.75
N GLU A 198 0.58 -16.06 13.42
CA GLU A 198 -0.69 -16.34 12.75
C GLU A 198 -1.33 -15.06 12.21
N LEU A 199 -1.20 -13.93 12.93
CA LEU A 199 -1.78 -12.64 12.54
C LEU A 199 -1.09 -12.04 11.29
N ILE A 200 0.19 -12.30 11.10
CA ILE A 200 0.96 -11.74 9.97
C ILE A 200 1.02 -12.68 8.75
N THR A 201 0.48 -13.90 8.85
CA THR A 201 0.47 -14.86 7.74
C THR A 201 -0.45 -14.39 6.59
N LYS A 202 0.04 -14.39 5.36
CA LYS A 202 -0.77 -14.09 4.16
C LYS A 202 -1.96 -15.06 4.05
N GLY A 203 -3.13 -14.56 3.70
CA GLY A 203 -4.34 -15.37 3.50
C GLY A 203 -4.98 -15.92 4.78
N ASN A 204 -4.52 -15.52 5.97
CA ASN A 204 -5.05 -15.99 7.25
C ASN A 204 -6.51 -15.61 7.55
N THR A 205 -7.06 -14.62 6.84
CA THR A 205 -8.45 -14.15 6.98
C THR A 205 -9.38 -14.63 5.86
N VAL A 206 -8.90 -15.52 5.00
CA VAL A 206 -9.70 -16.10 3.92
C VAL A 206 -10.72 -17.08 4.51
N PRO A 207 -12.03 -16.96 4.19
CA PRO A 207 -13.02 -17.89 4.67
C PRO A 207 -12.74 -19.33 4.25
N GLU A 208 -13.13 -20.29 5.08
CA GLU A 208 -12.99 -21.71 4.78
C GLU A 208 -13.62 -22.06 3.42
N GLY A 209 -12.87 -22.82 2.61
CA GLY A 209 -13.29 -23.22 1.26
C GLY A 209 -13.08 -22.17 0.17
N LYS A 210 -12.60 -20.96 0.50
CA LYS A 210 -12.19 -19.94 -0.48
C LYS A 210 -10.66 -19.92 -0.62
N LYS A 211 -10.17 -19.37 -1.73
CA LYS A 211 -8.74 -19.14 -1.96
C LYS A 211 -8.42 -17.66 -1.73
N PRO A 212 -7.21 -17.33 -1.24
CA PRO A 212 -6.74 -15.95 -1.22
C PRO A 212 -6.79 -15.35 -2.62
N VAL A 213 -7.18 -14.07 -2.71
CA VAL A 213 -7.05 -13.26 -3.93
C VAL A 213 -5.71 -12.53 -3.83
N SER A 214 -4.82 -12.73 -4.80
CA SER A 214 -3.46 -12.19 -4.79
C SER A 214 -3.08 -11.51 -6.11
N GLY A 215 -1.90 -10.89 -6.14
CA GLY A 215 -1.30 -10.36 -7.36
C GLY A 215 -2.15 -9.31 -8.06
N VAL A 216 -2.12 -9.33 -9.39
CA VAL A 216 -2.91 -8.41 -10.23
C VAL A 216 -4.41 -8.53 -9.94
N GLU A 217 -4.91 -9.73 -9.60
CA GLU A 217 -6.32 -9.91 -9.27
C GLU A 217 -6.70 -9.11 -8.02
N ALA A 218 -5.84 -9.07 -7.00
CA ALA A 218 -6.06 -8.29 -5.78
C ALA A 218 -6.09 -6.79 -6.06
N VAL A 219 -5.20 -6.30 -6.94
CA VAL A 219 -5.16 -4.89 -7.37
C VAL A 219 -6.39 -4.51 -8.20
N VAL A 220 -6.86 -5.40 -9.07
CA VAL A 220 -8.06 -5.16 -9.89
C VAL A 220 -9.33 -5.24 -9.04
N ASN A 221 -9.34 -6.12 -8.04
CA ASN A 221 -10.49 -6.38 -7.17
C ASN A 221 -10.26 -5.86 -5.75
N MET A 222 -9.82 -4.59 -5.62
CA MET A 222 -9.65 -3.86 -4.36
C MET A 222 -10.89 -3.98 -3.46
N LYS A 223 -10.88 -4.96 -2.56
CA LYS A 223 -12.00 -5.28 -1.66
C LYS A 223 -11.49 -5.44 -0.24
N LYS A 224 -12.18 -4.79 0.71
CA LYS A 224 -11.89 -4.91 2.13
C LYS A 224 -12.36 -6.21 2.80
N LYS A 225 -13.27 -6.96 2.15
CA LYS A 225 -13.85 -8.20 2.66
C LYS A 225 -14.14 -9.19 1.53
N PHE A 226 -14.13 -10.48 1.86
CA PHE A 226 -14.72 -11.48 0.98
C PHE A 226 -16.24 -11.27 0.92
N LYS A 227 -16.81 -11.37 -0.29
CA LYS A 227 -18.28 -11.47 -0.43
C LYS A 227 -18.67 -12.91 -0.13
N ASP A 228 -19.72 -13.10 0.66
CA ASP A 228 -20.34 -14.42 0.89
C ASP A 228 -20.74 -15.08 -0.42
#